data_AF-W1XZ75-F1
#
_entry.id   AF-W1XZ75-F1
#
_cell.length_a   1.000
_cell.length_b   1.000
_cell.length_c   1.000
_cell.angle_alpha   90.00
_cell.angle_beta   90.00
_cell.angle_gamma   90.00
#
_symmetry.space_group_name_H-M   'P 1'
#
loop_
_entity.id
_entity.type
_entity.pdbx_description
1 polymer ?
#
loop_
_entity_poly.entity_id
_entity_poly.type
_entity_poly.pdbx_seq_one_letter_code
_entity_poly.pdbx_strand_id
1 'polypeptide(L)'
;QHRGQEGAGILSNDQGKLKRHRDMGLLSEVFRNPANLDKLTGTGAIGHVRYATAGEASVDNIQPFLFRFHDMQFGLAHNGNLTNAASLKKELEQRGAIFS
;
A
#
# COMPACT_ATOMS: atom_id res chain seq x y z
N GLN A 1 -13.10 7.98 0.68
CA GLN A 1 -12.68 9.38 0.95
C GLN A 1 -12.89 9.82 2.40
N HIS A 2 -14.07 9.67 3.01
CA HIS A 2 -14.29 10.15 4.40
C HIS A 2 -13.36 9.52 5.46
N ARG A 3 -12.74 8.37 5.14
CA ARG A 3 -11.80 7.64 6.01
C ARG A 3 -10.33 7.93 5.72
N GLY A 4 -10.00 8.90 4.88
CA GLY A 4 -8.62 9.17 4.48
C GLY A 4 -8.54 10.11 3.28
N GLN A 5 -7.77 11.20 3.44
CA GLN A 5 -7.62 12.26 2.44
C GLN A 5 -6.17 12.55 2.07
N GLU A 6 -5.20 11.88 2.69
CA GLU A 6 -3.78 12.14 2.46
C GLU A 6 -3.19 11.36 1.28
N GLY A 7 -3.84 10.27 0.90
CA GLY A 7 -3.41 9.47 -0.24
C GLY A 7 -4.37 8.33 -0.51
N ALA A 8 -4.27 7.78 -1.72
CA ALA A 8 -5.06 6.65 -2.14
C ALA A 8 -4.23 5.72 -3.03
N GLY A 9 -4.63 4.45 -3.10
CA GLY A 9 -3.99 3.49 -3.96
C GLY A 9 -4.87 2.30 -4.28
N ILE A 10 -4.59 1.68 -5.43
CA ILE A 10 -5.19 0.43 -5.89
C ILE A 10 -4.07 -0.50 -6.32
N LEU A 11 -4.23 -1.78 -5.99
CA LEU A 11 -3.39 -2.88 -6.44
C LEU A 11 -4.31 -3.93 -7.09
N SER A 12 -4.11 -4.19 -8.38
CA SER A 12 -4.86 -5.20 -9.14
C SER A 12 -4.02 -6.44 -9.40
N ASN A 13 -4.69 -7.58 -9.59
CA ASN A 13 -4.10 -8.86 -9.92
C ASN A 13 -4.50 -9.27 -11.35
N ASP A 14 -3.52 -9.27 -12.25
CA ASP A 14 -3.65 -9.71 -13.62
C ASP A 14 -2.94 -11.06 -13.79
N GLN A 15 -3.68 -12.15 -13.59
CA GLN A 15 -3.19 -13.52 -13.75
C GLN A 15 -1.88 -13.80 -12.97
N GLY A 16 -1.80 -13.34 -11.72
CA GLY A 16 -0.63 -13.51 -10.85
C GLY A 16 0.38 -12.35 -10.93
N LYS A 17 0.21 -11.40 -11.85
CA LYS A 17 1.04 -10.18 -11.94
C LYS A 17 0.33 -9.03 -11.22
N LEU A 18 0.93 -8.52 -10.15
CA LEU A 18 0.38 -7.41 -9.38
C LEU A 18 0.78 -6.06 -10.00
N LYS A 19 -0.22 -5.22 -10.27
CA LYS A 19 -0.08 -3.86 -10.82
C LYS A 19 -0.59 -2.85 -9.80
N ARG A 20 0.19 -1.80 -9.54
CA ARG A 20 -0.11 -0.80 -8.49
C ARG A 20 -0.10 0.60 -9.04
N HIS A 21 -1.08 1.39 -8.64
CA HIS A 21 -1.05 2.84 -8.72
C HIS A 21 -1.43 3.42 -7.36
N ARG A 22 -0.61 4.36 -6.86
CA ARG A 22 -0.81 5.03 -5.58
C ARG A 22 -0.16 6.41 -5.62
N ASP A 23 -0.77 7.37 -4.93
CA ASP A 23 -0.19 8.70 -4.79
C ASP A 23 -0.77 9.41 -3.55
N MET A 24 -0.17 10.54 -3.20
CA MET A 24 -0.69 11.46 -2.19
C MET A 24 -1.91 12.24 -2.73
N GLY A 25 -2.75 12.71 -1.83
CA GLY A 25 -3.94 13.50 -2.13
C GLY A 25 -5.25 12.72 -2.16
N LEU A 26 -6.31 13.39 -2.62
CA LEU A 26 -7.66 12.84 -2.65
C LEU A 26 -7.76 11.72 -3.68
N LEU A 27 -8.66 10.75 -3.48
CA LEU A 27 -8.88 9.66 -4.43
C LEU A 27 -9.14 10.18 -5.86
N SER A 28 -9.91 11.26 -5.98
CA SER A 28 -10.21 11.90 -7.27
C SER A 28 -9.00 12.53 -7.94
N GLU A 29 -7.98 12.93 -7.17
CA GLU A 29 -6.74 13.51 -7.68
C GLU A 29 -5.78 12.41 -8.12
N VAL A 30 -5.57 11.40 -7.26
CA VAL A 30 -4.68 10.26 -7.52
C VAL A 30 -5.07 9.52 -8.81
N PHE A 31 -6.37 9.37 -9.06
CA PHE A 31 -6.92 8.67 -10.23
C PHE A 31 -7.55 9.63 -11.26
N ARG A 32 -7.16 10.92 -11.26
CA ARG A 32 -7.69 11.92 -12.20
C ARG A 32 -7.43 11.58 -13.66
N ASN A 33 -6.26 11.00 -13.96
CA ASN A 33 -5.90 10.56 -15.30
C ASN A 33 -6.47 9.14 -15.53
N PRO A 34 -7.41 8.94 -16.48
CA PRO A 34 -7.98 7.62 -16.78
C PRO A 34 -6.91 6.56 -17.08
N ALA A 35 -5.79 6.95 -17.71
CA ALA A 35 -4.69 6.05 -18.01
C ALA A 35 -4.05 5.40 -16.77
N ASN A 36 -4.23 5.97 -15.56
CA ASN A 36 -3.79 5.35 -14.31
C ASN A 36 -4.69 4.18 -13.91
N LEU A 37 -5.99 4.28 -14.15
CA LEU A 37 -6.95 3.18 -13.92
C LEU A 37 -6.86 2.13 -15.03
N ASP A 38 -6.70 2.53 -16.29
CA ASP A 38 -6.62 1.62 -17.43
C ASP A 38 -5.44 0.64 -17.34
N LYS A 39 -4.35 1.04 -16.67
CA LYS A 39 -3.19 0.19 -16.40
C LYS A 39 -3.46 -0.90 -15.35
N LEU A 40 -4.49 -0.74 -14.51
CA LEU A 40 -4.83 -1.66 -13.42
C LEU A 40 -5.76 -2.77 -13.91
N THR A 41 -5.32 -3.51 -14.92
CA THR A 41 -6.05 -4.64 -15.46
C THR A 41 -6.07 -5.83 -14.49
N GLY A 42 -6.92 -6.80 -14.80
CA GLY A 42 -7.07 -8.04 -14.02
C GLY A 42 -8.50 -8.25 -13.55
N THR A 43 -8.71 -9.28 -12.73
CA THR A 43 -10.06 -9.70 -12.27
C THR A 43 -10.26 -9.55 -10.75
N GLY A 44 -9.22 -9.15 -10.02
CA GLY A 44 -9.29 -8.88 -8.58
C GLY A 44 -8.43 -7.69 -8.20
N ALA A 45 -8.86 -6.92 -7.22
CA ALA A 45 -8.13 -5.76 -6.74
C ALA A 45 -8.40 -5.47 -5.26
N ILE A 46 -7.44 -4.82 -4.61
CA ILE A 46 -7.58 -4.19 -3.30
C ILE A 46 -7.28 -2.71 -3.40
N GLY A 47 -7.91 -1.90 -2.54
CA GLY A 47 -7.69 -0.47 -2.48
C GLY A 47 -7.57 0.03 -1.05
N HIS A 48 -6.91 1.18 -0.88
CA HIS A 48 -6.76 1.82 0.42
C HIS A 48 -6.81 3.34 0.27
N VAL A 49 -7.40 4.01 1.27
CA VAL A 49 -7.32 5.46 1.45
C VAL A 49 -6.64 5.73 2.79
N ARG A 50 -5.61 6.57 2.79
CA ARG A 50 -4.85 6.89 3.99
C ARG A 50 -5.43 8.13 4.67
N TYR A 51 -5.74 7.98 5.95
CA TYR A 51 -5.85 9.11 6.88
C TYR A 51 -4.50 9.33 7.55
N ALA A 52 -4.20 10.57 7.91
CA ALA A 52 -3.01 10.93 8.66
C ALA A 52 -2.92 10.09 9.94
N THR A 53 -2.08 9.07 9.91
CA THR A 53 -1.67 8.30 11.08
C THR A 53 -0.17 8.47 11.24
N ALA A 54 0.34 8.14 12.43
CA ALA A 54 1.75 8.22 12.79
C ALA A 54 2.71 7.83 11.65
N GLY A 55 3.81 8.57 11.53
CA GLY A 55 4.80 8.44 10.45
C GLY A 55 4.82 9.65 9.51
N GLU A 56 5.85 9.74 8.69
CA GLU A 56 6.00 10.85 7.75
C GLU A 56 4.98 10.79 6.59
N ALA A 57 4.67 11.97 6.05
CA ALA A 57 3.89 12.13 4.83
C ALA A 57 4.76 11.80 3.59
N SER A 58 5.05 10.50 3.40
CA SER A 58 5.72 9.98 2.21
C SER A 58 4.76 9.13 1.36
N VAL A 59 4.96 9.16 0.04
CA VAL A 59 4.34 8.22 -0.90
C VAL A 59 4.58 6.77 -0.47
N ASP A 60 5.70 6.49 0.19
CA ASP A 60 6.05 5.15 0.64
C ASP A 60 5.08 4.59 1.67
N ASN A 61 4.44 5.45 2.44
CA ASN A 61 3.43 5.08 3.43
C ASN A 61 2.01 4.97 2.83
N ILE A 62 1.83 5.25 1.52
CA ILE A 62 0.53 5.07 0.85
C ILE A 62 0.33 3.60 0.49
N GLN A 63 -0.72 3.00 1.04
CA GLN A 63 -1.10 1.62 0.75
C GLN A 63 -2.00 1.54 -0.50
N PRO A 64 -2.17 0.36 -1.14
CA PRO A 64 -1.62 -0.95 -0.76
C PRO A 64 -0.10 -1.09 -0.92
N PHE A 65 0.53 -1.80 0.01
CA PHE A 65 1.93 -2.23 -0.13
C PHE A 65 2.02 -3.37 -1.15
N LEU A 66 3.10 -3.36 -1.92
CA LEU A 66 3.43 -4.40 -2.89
C LEU A 66 4.82 -4.93 -2.57
N PHE A 67 4.87 -6.20 -2.17
CA PHE A 67 6.10 -6.93 -1.91
C PHE A 67 6.37 -7.87 -3.09
N ARG A 68 7.63 -7.90 -3.53
CA ARG A 68 8.09 -8.79 -4.59
C ARG A 68 9.18 -9.69 -4.01
N PHE A 69 8.90 -10.98 -4.01
CA PHE A 69 9.86 -12.04 -3.71
C PHE A 69 10.31 -12.69 -5.01
N HIS A 70 11.32 -13.55 -4.95
CA HIS A 70 11.85 -14.23 -6.13
C HIS A 70 10.78 -15.06 -6.86
N ASP A 71 9.89 -15.70 -6.11
CA ASP A 71 8.89 -16.66 -6.60
C ASP A 71 7.45 -16.16 -6.50
N MET A 72 7.20 -15.04 -5.82
CA MET A 72 5.84 -14.54 -5.62
C MET A 72 5.74 -13.02 -5.44
N GLN A 73 4.51 -12.52 -5.60
CA GLN A 73 4.14 -11.15 -5.29
C GLN A 73 3.00 -11.15 -4.28
N PHE A 74 3.06 -10.23 -3.32
CA PHE A 74 2.04 -10.12 -2.28
C PHE A 74 1.64 -8.66 -2.07
N GLY A 75 0.32 -8.47 -1.89
CA GLY A 75 -0.29 -7.16 -1.66
C GLY A 75 -0.90 -7.07 -0.26
N LEU A 76 -0.67 -5.95 0.42
CA LEU A 76 -1.24 -5.71 1.76
C LEU A 76 -1.90 -4.33 1.84
N ALA A 77 -3.14 -4.32 2.31
CA ALA A 77 -3.83 -3.12 2.78
C ALA A 77 -4.32 -3.36 4.21
N HIS A 78 -4.11 -2.40 5.09
CA HIS A 78 -4.36 -2.52 6.51
C HIS A 78 -4.96 -1.23 7.06
N ASN A 79 -6.04 -1.37 7.83
CA ASN A 79 -6.65 -0.30 8.59
C ASN A 79 -6.70 -0.70 10.07
N GLY A 80 -5.84 -0.08 10.88
CA GLY A 80 -5.64 -0.41 12.29
C GLY A 80 -4.28 0.07 12.78
N ASN A 81 -3.87 -0.37 13.98
CA ASN A 81 -2.56 -0.06 14.54
C ASN A 81 -1.99 -1.26 15.30
N LEU A 82 -0.71 -1.56 15.08
CA LEU A 82 0.02 -2.58 15.85
C LEU A 82 0.58 -1.93 17.12
N THR A 83 -0.07 -2.17 18.26
CA THR A 83 0.32 -1.56 19.55
C THR A 83 1.70 -1.97 20.05
N ASN A 84 2.19 -3.13 19.62
CA ASN A 84 3.51 -3.68 19.96
C ASN A 84 4.51 -3.63 18.79
N ALA A 85 4.28 -2.77 17.78
CA ALA A 85 5.13 -2.67 16.58
C ALA A 85 6.63 -2.53 16.89
N ALA A 86 6.99 -1.72 17.90
CA ALA A 86 8.38 -1.50 18.28
C ALA A 86 9.04 -2.78 18.83
N SER A 87 8.33 -3.53 19.68
CA SER A 87 8.82 -4.80 20.22
C SER A 87 8.93 -5.87 19.13
N LEU A 88 7.94 -5.97 18.24
CA LEU A 88 7.95 -6.89 17.11
C LEU A 88 9.12 -6.59 16.15
N LYS A 89 9.36 -5.31 15.84
CA LYS A 89 10.50 -4.89 15.02
C LYS A 89 11.82 -5.38 15.62
N LYS A 90 12.03 -5.15 16.92
CA LYS A 90 13.24 -5.57 17.63
C LYS A 90 13.42 -7.10 17.62
N GLU A 91 12.34 -7.87 17.83
CA GLU A 91 12.38 -9.34 17.77
C GLU A 91 12.75 -9.83 16.37
N LEU A 92 12.21 -9.22 15.32
CA LEU A 92 12.51 -9.55 13.93
C LEU A 92 13.97 -9.19 13.57
N GLU A 93 14.47 -8.04 14.01
CA GLU A 93 15.87 -7.64 13.84
C GLU A 93 16.83 -8.64 14.50
N GLN A 94 16.53 -9.10 15.71
CA GLN A 94 17.31 -10.13 16.40
C GLN A 94 17.32 -11.47 15.66
N ARG A 95 16.30 -11.76 14.86
CA ARG A 95 16.21 -12.95 13.99
C ARG A 95 16.82 -12.73 12.60
N GLY A 96 17.45 -11.58 12.36
CA GLY A 96 18.13 -11.26 11.10
C GLY A 96 17.29 -10.53 10.07
N ALA A 97 16.09 -10.05 10.42
CA ALA A 97 15.34 -9.16 9.53
C ALA A 97 16.00 -7.78 9.46
N ILE A 98 16.09 -7.22 8.26
CA ILE A 98 16.66 -5.89 8.03
C ILE A 98 15.52 -4.91 7.79
N PHE A 99 15.48 -3.82 8.55
CA PHE A 99 14.57 -2.70 8.34
C PHE A 99 15.40 -1.49 7.88
N SER A 100 14.95 -0.81 6.82
CA SER A 100 15.53 0.43 6.30
C SER A 100 14.88 1.66 6.93
#